data_AF-A0A950N906-F1
#
_entry.id   AF-A0A950N906-F1
#
_cell.length_a   1.000
_cell.length_b   1.000
_cell.length_c   1.000
_cell.angle_alpha   90.00
_cell.angle_beta   90.00
_cell.angle_gamma   90.00
#
_symmetry.space_group_name_H-M   'P 1'
#
loop_
_entity.id
_entity.type
_entity.pdbx_description
1 polymer ?
#
loop_
_entity_poly.entity_id
_entity_poly.type
_entity_poly.pdbx_seq_one_letter_code
_entity_poly.pdbx_strand_id
1 'polypeptide(L)'
;MAGLGLAQQVRTDRLRGFDTPRPAGFAERGVAVAFTTPALASAHLRSDGRGRLEVVLPNLIDGRGVYVVPWPALGEIMAPTVHDRVLHQEIVVAPSLDPERLRLLQLRVMARGLAGADAAAVAETALAADGRVATAVNFALMVQLIHAGGVTSAEALEAAENGRAGAEYKRALGSVAARLGVGALELSDRIASLSGAAAAFGLPEPGPAGRLRRLIARVEQTATAIADWAEAEAGDHGEIARVCGQAGALAATRADAILAGVDHRLDDLIPTLRAWPADKPRLDQARLRLAWLLDGWRRVIVAWETARGMPRPVQRAALGQIFPALPLLPEKADPSGEALDVSGRHRRLMRHCCRLFDEMDNPAAVAELIRRMERAKLDAELL
;
A
#
# COMPACT_ATOMS: atom_id res chain seq x y z
N MET A 1 13.54 -3.62 36.74
CA MET A 1 13.20 -4.11 35.38
C MET A 1 13.80 -5.50 35.15
N ALA A 2 13.31 -6.55 35.83
CA ALA A 2 13.85 -7.92 35.68
C ALA A 2 12.77 -9.02 35.52
N GLY A 3 11.49 -8.65 35.41
CA GLY A 3 10.37 -9.61 35.34
C GLY A 3 9.77 -9.85 33.95
N LEU A 4 10.17 -9.07 32.93
CA LEU A 4 9.65 -9.20 31.56
C LEU A 4 10.44 -10.20 30.69
N GLY A 5 11.72 -10.48 31.00
CA GLY A 5 12.59 -11.31 30.17
C GLY A 5 12.24 -12.81 30.15
N LEU A 6 11.89 -13.39 31.30
CA LEU A 6 11.66 -14.83 31.42
C LEU A 6 10.34 -15.31 30.79
N ALA A 7 9.27 -14.51 30.85
CA ALA A 7 7.99 -14.84 30.21
C ALA A 7 8.01 -14.63 28.68
N GLN A 8 8.87 -13.73 28.19
CA GLN A 8 9.11 -13.53 26.75
C GLN A 8 10.02 -14.62 26.16
N GLN A 9 11.09 -15.01 26.86
CA GLN A 9 11.99 -16.11 26.45
C GLN A 9 11.28 -17.47 26.31
N VAL A 10 10.36 -17.80 27.20
CA VAL A 10 9.62 -19.08 27.13
C VAL A 10 8.62 -19.10 25.95
N ARG A 11 8.19 -17.94 25.44
CA ARG A 11 7.28 -17.83 24.28
C ARG A 11 8.00 -17.94 22.94
N THR A 12 9.28 -17.55 22.86
CA THR A 12 10.09 -17.61 21.63
C THR A 12 10.53 -19.03 21.27
N ASP A 13 10.63 -19.96 22.24
CA ASP A 13 11.02 -21.37 21.99
C ASP A 13 10.04 -22.14 21.10
N ARG A 14 8.80 -21.64 20.93
CA ARG A 14 7.79 -22.21 20.03
C ARG A 14 7.86 -21.67 18.61
N LEU A 15 8.70 -20.68 18.35
CA LEU A 15 8.81 -20.02 17.06
C LEU A 15 9.99 -20.60 16.28
N ARG A 16 9.71 -21.24 15.13
CA ARG A 16 10.77 -21.75 14.24
C ARG A 16 11.29 -20.62 13.37
N GLY A 17 12.56 -20.25 13.54
CA GLY A 17 13.26 -19.34 12.63
C GLY A 17 13.77 -20.08 11.39
N PHE A 18 13.54 -19.51 10.21
CA PHE A 18 14.07 -20.03 8.95
C PHE A 18 14.92 -18.96 8.24
N ASP A 19 15.99 -19.39 7.56
CA ASP A 19 16.59 -18.64 6.45
C ASP A 19 15.62 -18.74 5.28
N THR A 20 14.74 -17.75 5.10
CA THR A 20 13.79 -17.78 3.99
C THR A 20 14.42 -17.23 2.71
N PRO A 21 14.37 -17.99 1.60
CA PRO A 21 14.69 -17.47 0.29
C PRO A 21 13.73 -16.33 -0.10
N ARG A 22 14.07 -15.61 -1.16
CA ARG A 22 13.21 -14.59 -1.74
C ARG A 22 11.86 -15.24 -2.08
N PRO A 23 10.70 -14.65 -1.74
CA PRO A 23 9.41 -15.25 -2.04
C PRO A 23 9.24 -15.38 -3.56
N ALA A 24 8.71 -16.50 -4.03
CA ALA A 24 8.49 -16.74 -5.45
C ALA A 24 7.43 -15.80 -6.03
N GLY A 25 6.42 -15.41 -5.22
CA GLY A 25 5.35 -14.52 -5.62
C GLY A 25 4.77 -13.71 -4.46
N PHE A 26 3.86 -12.78 -4.79
CA PHE A 26 3.22 -11.90 -3.80
C PHE A 26 2.40 -12.67 -2.75
N ALA A 27 1.70 -13.72 -3.16
CA ALA A 27 0.93 -14.56 -2.24
C ALA A 27 1.82 -15.23 -1.17
N GLU A 28 3.04 -15.63 -1.53
CA GLU A 28 4.00 -16.23 -0.60
C GLU A 28 4.63 -15.18 0.32
N ARG A 29 4.85 -13.95 -0.17
CA ARG A 29 5.28 -12.82 0.67
C ARG A 29 4.22 -12.46 1.72
N GLY A 30 2.94 -12.56 1.35
CA GLY A 30 1.81 -12.15 2.18
C GLY A 30 1.52 -10.66 2.11
N VAL A 31 0.35 -10.29 2.65
CA VAL A 31 -0.18 -8.94 2.72
C VAL A 31 0.22 -8.29 4.04
N ALA A 32 0.74 -7.07 4.02
CA ALA A 32 1.04 -6.28 5.20
C ALA A 32 -0.21 -6.08 6.08
N VAL A 33 -0.10 -6.40 7.37
CA VAL A 33 -1.15 -6.12 8.36
C VAL A 33 -0.73 -4.97 9.27
N ALA A 34 -1.58 -3.97 9.41
CA ALA A 34 -1.40 -2.80 10.26
C ALA A 34 -1.90 -3.08 11.69
N PHE A 35 -1.25 -4.02 12.37
CA PHE A 35 -1.52 -4.27 13.78
C PHE A 35 -1.03 -3.12 14.67
N THR A 36 -1.78 -2.87 15.74
CA THR A 36 -1.42 -1.91 16.80
C THR A 36 -0.52 -2.53 17.86
N THR A 37 -0.51 -3.86 17.96
CA THR A 37 0.36 -4.64 18.86
C THR A 37 1.81 -4.53 18.38
N PRO A 38 2.75 -3.99 19.18
CA PRO A 38 4.12 -3.72 18.73
C PRO A 38 4.87 -4.94 18.17
N ALA A 39 4.70 -6.12 18.79
CA ALA A 39 5.31 -7.37 18.33
C ALA A 39 4.81 -7.83 16.94
N LEU A 40 3.70 -7.28 16.46
CA LEU A 40 3.08 -7.58 15.16
C LEU A 40 3.26 -6.46 14.14
N ALA A 41 4.06 -5.43 14.43
CA ALA A 41 4.17 -4.22 13.60
C ALA A 41 4.62 -4.50 12.15
N SER A 42 5.41 -5.55 11.94
CA SER A 42 5.93 -5.97 10.63
C SER A 42 5.25 -7.23 10.08
N ALA A 43 4.10 -7.60 10.64
CA ALA A 43 3.37 -8.79 10.25
C ALA A 43 2.90 -8.74 8.78
N HIS A 44 2.98 -9.91 8.15
CA HIS A 44 2.36 -10.18 6.86
C HIS A 44 1.44 -11.39 6.99
N LEU A 45 0.24 -11.31 6.42
CA LEU A 45 -0.76 -12.36 6.40
C LEU A 45 -0.71 -13.09 5.06
N ARG A 46 -0.63 -14.41 5.08
CA ARG A 46 -0.73 -15.24 3.88
C ARG A 46 -1.52 -16.51 4.12
N SER A 47 -1.82 -17.20 3.03
CA SER A 47 -2.34 -18.56 3.08
C SER A 47 -1.19 -19.56 2.93
N ASP A 48 -1.20 -20.62 3.73
CA ASP A 48 -0.31 -21.77 3.56
C ASP A 48 -0.69 -22.57 2.28
N GLY A 49 0.11 -23.58 1.94
CA GLY A 49 -0.16 -24.45 0.79
C GLY A 49 -1.46 -25.27 0.89
N ARG A 50 -2.16 -25.21 2.02
CA ARG A 50 -3.47 -25.86 2.27
C ARG A 50 -4.60 -24.83 2.40
N GLY A 51 -4.34 -23.55 2.12
CA GLY A 51 -5.34 -22.48 2.20
C GLY A 51 -5.63 -21.98 3.61
N ARG A 52 -4.85 -22.36 4.62
CA ARG A 52 -5.03 -21.89 6.01
C ARG A 52 -4.23 -20.62 6.24
N LEU A 53 -4.78 -19.70 7.00
CA LEU A 53 -4.11 -18.44 7.29
C LEU A 53 -2.94 -18.61 8.26
N GLU A 54 -1.85 -17.90 7.99
CA GLU A 54 -0.69 -17.77 8.86
C GLU A 54 -0.12 -16.35 8.81
N VAL A 55 0.47 -15.93 9.94
CA VAL A 55 1.19 -14.66 10.07
C VAL A 55 2.68 -14.93 9.95
N VAL A 56 3.30 -14.22 9.02
CA VAL A 56 4.74 -14.15 8.83
C VAL A 56 5.26 -12.92 9.55
N LEU A 57 6.18 -13.13 10.49
CA LEU A 57 6.81 -12.10 11.30
C LEU A 57 8.31 -12.09 10.96
N PRO A 58 8.78 -11.11 10.17
CA PRO A 58 10.20 -10.96 9.91
C PRO A 58 10.88 -10.44 11.17
N ASN A 59 11.90 -11.16 11.64
CA ASN A 59 12.80 -10.77 12.74
C ASN A 59 12.04 -10.21 13.96
N LEU A 60 11.29 -11.08 14.66
CA LEU A 60 10.76 -10.74 15.99
C LEU A 60 11.89 -10.22 16.87
N ILE A 61 11.58 -9.22 17.69
CA ILE A 61 12.46 -8.55 18.67
C ILE A 61 13.48 -9.57 19.22
N ASP A 62 14.77 -9.31 18.94
CA ASP A 62 15.97 -10.10 19.32
C ASP A 62 16.26 -11.41 18.54
N GLY A 63 15.47 -11.75 17.52
CA GLY A 63 15.55 -13.01 16.77
C GLY A 63 16.09 -12.92 15.34
N ARG A 64 16.90 -13.90 14.93
CA ARG A 64 17.32 -14.11 13.53
C ARG A 64 16.24 -14.89 12.76
N GLY A 65 15.77 -14.32 11.67
CA GLY A 65 15.00 -15.04 10.65
C GLY A 65 13.51 -14.72 10.65
N VAL A 66 12.78 -15.52 9.87
CA VAL A 66 11.34 -15.37 9.69
C VAL A 66 10.59 -16.37 10.56
N TYR A 67 9.62 -15.88 11.31
CA TYR A 67 8.75 -16.70 12.14
C TYR A 67 7.37 -16.81 11.52
N VAL A 68 6.82 -18.01 11.52
CA VAL A 68 5.49 -18.29 10.97
C VAL A 68 4.58 -18.77 12.08
N VAL A 69 3.50 -18.03 12.30
CA VAL A 69 2.50 -18.28 13.36
C VAL A 69 1.18 -18.65 12.70
N PRO A 70 0.61 -19.84 12.97
CA PRO A 70 -0.73 -20.17 12.50
C PRO A 70 -1.76 -19.14 12.99
N TRP A 71 -2.65 -18.68 12.11
CA TRP A 71 -3.62 -17.63 12.44
C TRP A 71 -4.47 -17.90 13.69
N PRO A 72 -4.96 -19.14 13.94
CA PRO A 72 -5.72 -19.43 15.17
C PRO A 72 -4.89 -19.27 16.45
N ALA A 73 -3.58 -19.48 16.39
CA ALA A 73 -2.68 -19.43 17.55
C ALA A 73 -2.17 -18.01 17.86
N LEU A 74 -2.45 -17.02 17.00
CA LEU A 74 -1.92 -15.66 17.13
C LEU A 74 -2.29 -15.03 18.49
N GLY A 75 -3.56 -15.18 18.90
CA GLY A 75 -4.07 -14.60 20.14
C GLY A 75 -3.42 -15.18 21.41
N GLU A 76 -3.12 -16.48 21.39
CA GLU A 76 -2.50 -17.20 22.51
C GLU A 76 -1.02 -16.83 22.69
N ILE A 77 -0.32 -16.59 21.57
CA ILE A 77 1.13 -16.36 21.56
C ILE A 77 1.47 -14.88 21.80
N MET A 78 0.73 -13.96 21.16
CA MET A 78 1.16 -12.56 21.01
C MET A 78 0.36 -11.55 21.85
N ALA A 79 -0.68 -11.99 22.57
CA ALA A 79 -1.51 -11.14 23.43
C ALA A 79 -1.97 -9.81 22.76
N PRO A 80 -2.67 -9.89 21.61
CA PRO A 80 -3.04 -8.72 20.81
C PRO A 80 -3.94 -7.72 21.57
N THR A 81 -3.87 -6.45 21.15
CA THR A 81 -4.77 -5.38 21.61
C THR A 81 -6.24 -5.72 21.29
N VAL A 82 -7.18 -5.00 21.90
CA VAL A 82 -8.63 -5.18 21.62
C VAL A 82 -8.92 -4.92 20.14
N HIS A 83 -8.35 -3.84 19.58
CA HIS A 83 -8.43 -3.54 18.15
C HIS A 83 -7.96 -4.73 17.29
N ASP A 84 -6.79 -5.28 17.58
CA ASP A 84 -6.18 -6.34 16.79
C ASP A 84 -6.93 -7.67 16.92
N ARG A 85 -7.58 -7.94 18.06
CA ARG A 85 -8.48 -9.10 18.21
C ARG A 85 -9.72 -8.98 17.33
N VAL A 86 -10.30 -7.78 17.23
CA VAL A 86 -11.44 -7.55 16.34
C VAL A 86 -11.01 -7.66 14.89
N LEU A 87 -9.89 -7.05 14.50
CA LEU A 87 -9.31 -7.23 13.17
C LEU A 87 -9.05 -8.71 12.86
N HIS A 88 -8.55 -9.46 13.85
CA HIS A 88 -8.31 -10.90 13.71
C HIS A 88 -9.58 -11.67 13.35
N GLN A 89 -10.69 -11.41 14.07
CA GLN A 89 -11.98 -12.05 13.83
C GLN A 89 -12.58 -11.68 12.46
N GLU A 90 -12.49 -10.41 12.08
CA GLU A 90 -13.02 -9.90 10.81
C GLU A 90 -12.29 -10.48 9.59
N ILE A 91 -10.99 -10.75 9.72
CA ILE A 91 -10.19 -11.39 8.66
C ILE A 91 -10.60 -12.86 8.44
N VAL A 92 -10.97 -13.59 9.50
CA VAL A 92 -11.36 -15.01 9.40
C VAL A 92 -12.57 -15.20 8.48
N VAL A 93 -13.50 -14.25 8.50
CA VAL A 93 -14.74 -14.31 7.72
C VAL A 93 -14.62 -13.66 6.34
N ALA A 94 -13.45 -13.10 6.00
CA ALA A 94 -13.23 -12.45 4.71
C ALA A 94 -13.07 -13.49 3.59
N PRO A 95 -13.75 -13.33 2.44
CA PRO A 95 -13.79 -14.34 1.37
C PRO A 95 -12.48 -14.49 0.60
N SER A 96 -11.66 -13.43 0.56
CA SER A 96 -10.30 -13.50 0.01
C SER A 96 -9.44 -12.39 0.60
N LEU A 97 -8.13 -12.60 0.59
CA LEU A 97 -7.16 -11.64 1.10
C LEU A 97 -6.29 -11.12 -0.04
N ASP A 98 -6.48 -9.84 -0.30
CA ASP A 98 -5.59 -9.02 -1.12
C ASP A 98 -5.35 -7.69 -0.40
N PRO A 99 -4.30 -6.92 -0.76
CA PRO A 99 -3.96 -5.69 -0.07
C PRO A 99 -5.08 -4.65 -0.03
N GLU A 100 -5.97 -4.61 -1.04
CA GLU A 100 -7.04 -3.61 -1.08
C GLU A 100 -8.20 -3.99 -0.15
N ARG A 101 -8.60 -5.26 -0.18
CA ARG A 101 -9.63 -5.80 0.72
C ARG A 101 -9.16 -5.71 2.17
N LEU A 102 -7.91 -6.10 2.44
CA LEU A 102 -7.37 -6.02 3.80
C LEU A 102 -7.27 -4.57 4.28
N ARG A 103 -6.82 -3.64 3.44
CA ARG A 103 -6.80 -2.21 3.80
C ARG A 103 -8.19 -1.70 4.15
N LEU A 104 -9.20 -1.97 3.33
CA LEU A 104 -10.58 -1.55 3.61
C LEU A 104 -11.12 -2.16 4.91
N LEU A 105 -10.78 -3.42 5.18
CA LEU A 105 -11.15 -4.09 6.42
C LEU A 105 -10.50 -3.42 7.64
N GLN A 106 -9.20 -3.15 7.56
CA GLN A 106 -8.45 -2.45 8.61
C GLN A 106 -9.03 -1.06 8.88
N LEU A 107 -9.30 -0.28 7.84
CA LEU A 107 -9.93 1.04 7.98
C LEU A 107 -11.30 0.95 8.66
N ARG A 108 -12.13 -0.02 8.27
CA ARG A 108 -13.45 -0.20 8.90
C ARG A 108 -13.35 -0.61 10.36
N VAL A 109 -12.39 -1.45 10.74
CA VAL A 109 -12.15 -1.82 12.13
C VAL A 109 -11.61 -0.64 12.93
N MET A 110 -10.67 0.12 12.34
CA MET A 110 -10.08 1.32 12.94
C MET A 110 -11.14 2.41 13.19
N ALA A 111 -12.06 2.61 12.25
CA ALA A 111 -13.19 3.54 12.39
C ALA A 111 -14.16 3.19 13.56
N ARG A 112 -14.10 1.98 14.12
CA ARG A 112 -14.87 1.62 15.32
C ARG A 112 -14.33 2.26 16.61
N GLY A 113 -13.19 2.94 16.56
CA GLY A 113 -12.59 3.64 17.72
C GLY A 113 -11.86 2.75 18.71
N LEU A 114 -11.67 1.46 18.41
CA LEU A 114 -11.00 0.50 19.31
C LEU A 114 -9.51 0.78 19.51
N ALA A 115 -8.90 1.54 18.59
CA ALA A 115 -7.52 2.02 18.69
C ALA A 115 -7.43 3.49 19.14
N GLY A 116 -8.53 4.09 19.60
CA GLY A 116 -8.62 5.49 20.00
C GLY A 116 -9.37 6.37 18.99
N ALA A 117 -9.75 7.58 19.44
CA ALA A 117 -10.53 8.54 18.64
C ALA A 117 -9.74 9.08 17.43
N ASP A 118 -8.45 9.36 17.61
CA ASP A 118 -7.59 9.84 16.54
C ASP A 118 -7.48 8.81 15.39
N ALA A 119 -7.28 7.54 15.75
CA ALA A 119 -7.24 6.44 14.80
C ALA A 119 -8.56 6.34 13.99
N ALA A 120 -9.71 6.45 14.67
CA ALA A 120 -11.01 6.43 14.00
C ALA A 120 -11.19 7.62 13.05
N ALA A 121 -10.84 8.83 13.48
CA ALA A 121 -10.95 10.03 12.66
C ALA A 121 -10.08 9.94 11.39
N VAL A 122 -8.87 9.38 11.50
CA VAL A 122 -8.02 9.13 10.33
C VAL A 122 -8.66 8.09 9.40
N ALA A 123 -9.22 7.01 9.95
CA ALA A 123 -9.87 5.97 9.16
C ALA A 123 -11.06 6.52 8.35
N GLU A 124 -11.91 7.31 8.99
CA GLU A 124 -13.06 7.97 8.38
C GLU A 124 -12.61 8.96 7.30
N THR A 125 -11.57 9.74 7.58
CA THR A 125 -10.99 10.68 6.61
C THR A 125 -10.45 9.98 5.38
N ALA A 126 -9.74 8.86 5.55
CA ALA A 126 -9.21 8.05 4.44
C ALA A 126 -10.33 7.44 3.59
N LEU A 127 -11.36 6.87 4.23
CA LEU A 127 -12.53 6.31 3.54
C LEU A 127 -13.32 7.41 2.78
N ALA A 128 -13.49 8.58 3.40
CA ALA A 128 -14.16 9.71 2.76
C ALA A 128 -13.33 10.28 1.59
N ALA A 129 -12.00 10.32 1.71
CA ALA A 129 -11.11 10.73 0.63
C ALA A 129 -11.22 9.78 -0.58
N ASP A 130 -11.26 8.47 -0.35
CA ASP A 130 -11.49 7.48 -1.42
C ASP A 130 -12.83 7.72 -2.11
N GLY A 131 -13.91 7.99 -1.36
CA GLY A 131 -15.22 8.32 -1.91
C GLY A 131 -15.24 9.61 -2.74
N ARG A 132 -14.54 10.66 -2.27
CA ARG A 132 -14.39 11.92 -3.01
C ARG A 132 -13.66 11.73 -4.33
N VAL A 133 -12.55 10.98 -4.33
CA VAL A 133 -11.80 10.67 -5.55
C VAL A 133 -12.66 9.86 -6.51
N ALA A 134 -13.38 8.83 -6.04
CA ALA A 134 -14.26 8.03 -6.90
C ALA A 134 -15.34 8.90 -7.59
N THR A 135 -15.92 9.85 -6.84
CA THR A 135 -16.90 10.81 -7.37
C THR A 135 -16.27 11.72 -8.42
N ALA A 136 -15.08 12.26 -8.14
CA ALA A 136 -14.37 13.16 -9.04
C ALA A 136 -13.92 12.46 -10.33
N VAL A 137 -13.42 11.22 -10.23
CA VAL A 137 -13.08 10.37 -11.40
C VAL A 137 -14.31 10.11 -12.25
N ASN A 138 -15.43 9.73 -11.63
CA ASN A 138 -16.68 9.54 -12.36
C ASN A 138 -17.09 10.81 -13.11
N PHE A 139 -17.10 11.96 -12.44
CA PHE A 139 -17.44 13.23 -13.06
C PHE A 139 -16.52 13.58 -14.24
N ALA A 140 -15.21 13.42 -14.07
CA ALA A 140 -14.25 13.71 -15.14
C ALA A 140 -14.41 12.77 -16.35
N LEU A 141 -14.63 11.47 -16.14
CA LEU A 141 -14.93 10.53 -17.23
C LEU A 141 -16.23 10.89 -17.95
N MET A 142 -17.25 11.33 -17.21
CA MET A 142 -18.50 11.80 -17.81
C MET A 142 -18.27 13.03 -18.71
N VAL A 143 -17.48 14.00 -18.25
CA VAL A 143 -17.12 15.19 -19.05
C VAL A 143 -16.38 14.80 -20.32
N GLN A 144 -15.41 13.89 -20.23
CA GLN A 144 -14.68 13.39 -21.41
C GLN A 144 -15.62 12.71 -22.42
N LEU A 145 -16.63 11.96 -21.96
CA LEU A 145 -17.61 11.33 -22.85
C LEU A 145 -18.58 12.31 -23.49
N ILE A 146 -18.97 13.37 -22.80
CA ILE A 146 -19.78 14.45 -23.38
C ILE A 146 -19.02 15.10 -24.54
N HIS A 147 -17.73 15.40 -24.33
CA HIS A 147 -16.86 15.91 -25.38
C HIS A 147 -16.70 14.91 -26.53
N ALA A 148 -16.49 13.62 -26.23
CA ALA A 148 -16.43 12.58 -27.25
C ALA A 148 -17.77 12.44 -28.02
N GLY A 149 -18.90 12.75 -27.39
CA GLY A 149 -20.22 12.81 -28.00
C GLY A 149 -20.45 14.01 -28.92
N GLY A 150 -19.48 14.93 -29.02
CA GLY A 150 -19.49 16.07 -29.93
C GLY A 150 -19.96 17.38 -29.30
N VAL A 151 -20.13 17.45 -27.98
CA VAL A 151 -20.51 18.70 -27.28
C VAL A 151 -19.26 19.40 -26.78
N THR A 152 -19.02 20.61 -27.27
CA THR A 152 -17.91 21.46 -26.84
C THR A 152 -18.21 22.13 -25.50
N SER A 153 -17.18 22.62 -24.81
CA SER A 153 -17.35 23.34 -23.53
C SER A 153 -18.20 24.60 -23.67
N ALA A 154 -18.13 25.28 -24.82
CA ALA A 154 -18.94 26.46 -25.11
C ALA A 154 -20.44 26.11 -25.26
N GLU A 155 -20.75 25.06 -26.03
CA GLU A 155 -22.13 24.57 -26.18
C GLU A 155 -22.71 24.06 -24.85
N ALA A 156 -21.89 23.40 -24.03
CA ALA A 156 -22.30 22.95 -22.70
C ALA A 156 -22.64 24.13 -21.78
N LEU A 157 -21.84 25.21 -21.80
CA LEU A 157 -22.08 26.42 -21.01
C LEU A 157 -23.35 27.15 -21.48
N GLU A 158 -23.50 27.37 -22.78
CA GLU A 158 -24.68 28.01 -23.37
C GLU A 158 -25.96 27.22 -23.04
N ALA A 159 -25.89 25.89 -23.09
CA ALA A 159 -27.02 25.06 -22.72
C ALA A 159 -27.31 25.09 -21.21
N ALA A 160 -26.31 25.23 -20.34
CA ALA A 160 -26.52 25.40 -18.92
C ALA A 160 -27.24 26.71 -18.59
N GLU A 161 -26.80 27.83 -19.18
CA GLU A 161 -27.43 29.14 -19.02
C GLU A 161 -28.89 29.15 -19.48
N ASN A 162 -29.21 28.37 -20.51
CA ASN A 162 -30.56 28.23 -21.06
C ASN A 162 -31.39 27.08 -20.44
N GLY A 163 -30.92 26.42 -19.37
CA GLY A 163 -31.64 25.31 -18.73
C GLY A 163 -31.76 24.03 -19.59
N ARG A 164 -30.99 23.91 -20.68
CA ARG A 164 -30.96 22.80 -21.64
C ARG A 164 -29.85 21.78 -21.40
N ALA A 165 -28.97 21.98 -20.42
CA ALA A 165 -27.81 21.12 -20.16
C ALA A 165 -28.16 19.62 -20.07
N GLY A 166 -29.29 19.26 -19.44
CA GLY A 166 -29.73 17.87 -19.34
C GLY A 166 -30.08 17.23 -20.69
N ALA A 167 -30.58 18.01 -21.66
CA ALA A 167 -30.90 17.52 -23.00
C ALA A 167 -29.63 17.34 -23.84
N GLU A 168 -28.70 18.30 -23.78
CA GLU A 168 -27.38 18.21 -24.43
C GLU A 168 -26.61 16.98 -23.94
N TYR A 169 -26.58 16.78 -22.63
CA TYR A 169 -25.94 15.65 -21.98
C TYR A 169 -26.49 14.31 -22.49
N LYS A 170 -27.82 14.17 -22.51
CA LYS A 170 -28.49 12.95 -23.01
C LYS A 170 -28.18 12.70 -24.48
N ARG A 171 -28.13 13.76 -25.32
CA ARG A 171 -27.79 13.61 -26.74
C ARG A 171 -26.34 13.18 -26.93
N ALA A 172 -25.40 13.78 -26.21
CA ALA A 172 -23.98 13.44 -26.28
C ALA A 172 -23.77 11.97 -25.91
N LEU A 173 -24.37 11.51 -24.81
CA LEU A 173 -24.31 10.10 -24.42
C LEU A 173 -25.01 9.18 -25.41
N GLY A 174 -26.15 9.61 -25.99
CA GLY A 174 -26.83 8.86 -27.04
C GLY A 174 -25.96 8.67 -28.29
N SER A 175 -25.23 9.71 -28.69
CA SER A 175 -24.24 9.65 -29.78
C SER A 175 -23.11 8.67 -29.47
N VAL A 176 -22.56 8.71 -28.26
CA VAL A 176 -21.54 7.74 -27.81
C VAL A 176 -22.09 6.31 -27.79
N ALA A 177 -23.28 6.10 -27.22
CA ALA A 177 -23.92 4.79 -27.16
C ALA A 177 -24.13 4.20 -28.57
N ALA A 178 -24.60 5.01 -29.51
CA ALA A 178 -24.75 4.62 -30.91
C ALA A 178 -23.40 4.25 -31.56
N ARG A 179 -22.33 5.03 -31.33
CA ARG A 179 -20.96 4.73 -31.81
C ARG A 179 -20.36 3.46 -31.21
N LEU A 180 -20.83 3.05 -30.04
CA LEU A 180 -20.42 1.83 -29.35
C LEU A 180 -21.32 0.64 -29.68
N GLY A 181 -22.49 0.85 -30.28
CA GLY A 181 -23.48 -0.19 -30.55
C GLY A 181 -24.16 -0.73 -29.28
N VAL A 182 -24.27 0.09 -28.24
CA VAL A 182 -24.85 -0.30 -26.94
C VAL A 182 -26.05 0.58 -26.57
N GLY A 183 -26.89 0.11 -25.65
CA GLY A 183 -27.97 0.91 -25.07
C GLY A 183 -27.47 1.96 -24.08
N ALA A 184 -28.29 2.98 -23.79
CA ALA A 184 -27.94 4.04 -22.83
C ALA A 184 -27.72 3.51 -21.39
N LEU A 185 -28.52 2.53 -20.97
CA LEU A 185 -28.36 1.89 -19.66
C LEU A 185 -27.03 1.13 -19.57
N GLU A 186 -26.71 0.35 -20.60
CA GLU A 186 -25.45 -0.38 -20.67
C GLU A 186 -24.24 0.57 -20.68
N LEU A 187 -24.30 1.67 -21.44
CA LEU A 187 -23.26 2.70 -21.39
C LEU A 187 -23.09 3.26 -19.97
N SER A 188 -24.19 3.58 -19.27
CA SER A 188 -24.16 4.06 -17.88
C SER A 188 -23.49 3.05 -16.94
N ASP A 189 -23.83 1.76 -17.07
CA ASP A 189 -23.24 0.68 -16.25
C ASP A 189 -21.74 0.51 -16.53
N ARG A 190 -21.33 0.60 -17.81
CA ARG A 190 -19.90 0.54 -18.19
C ARG A 190 -19.14 1.72 -17.59
N ILE A 191 -19.69 2.92 -17.59
CA ILE A 191 -19.05 4.11 -17.02
C ILE A 191 -18.95 4.01 -15.50
N ALA A 192 -20.03 3.63 -14.82
CA ALA A 192 -20.01 3.44 -13.37
C ALA A 192 -19.01 2.35 -12.96
N SER A 193 -18.91 1.26 -13.73
CA SER A 193 -17.92 0.23 -13.48
C SER A 193 -16.49 0.67 -13.80
N LEU A 194 -16.28 1.50 -14.82
CA LEU A 194 -14.97 2.08 -15.16
C LEU A 194 -14.51 3.05 -14.08
N SER A 195 -15.38 3.96 -13.62
CA SER A 195 -15.04 4.91 -12.58
C SER A 195 -14.72 4.22 -11.25
N GLY A 196 -15.47 3.16 -10.91
CA GLY A 196 -15.16 2.31 -9.75
C GLY A 196 -13.80 1.61 -9.86
N ALA A 197 -13.47 1.07 -11.04
CA ALA A 197 -12.15 0.45 -11.27
C ALA A 197 -11.01 1.47 -11.26
N ALA A 198 -11.27 2.69 -11.75
CA ALA A 198 -10.28 3.75 -11.89
C ALA A 198 -10.03 4.55 -10.61
N ALA A 199 -10.97 4.56 -9.65
CA ALA A 199 -10.90 5.38 -8.44
C ALA A 199 -9.61 5.21 -7.62
N ALA A 200 -9.06 3.99 -7.58
CA ALA A 200 -7.80 3.71 -6.89
C ALA A 200 -6.58 4.40 -7.52
N PHE A 201 -6.58 4.54 -8.85
CA PHE A 201 -5.52 5.18 -9.62
C PHE A 201 -5.72 6.70 -9.71
N GLY A 202 -6.98 7.13 -9.82
CA GLY A 202 -7.33 8.47 -10.23
C GLY A 202 -7.09 8.70 -11.72
N LEU A 203 -7.04 9.97 -12.12
CA LEU A 203 -6.72 10.39 -13.48
C LEU A 203 -5.36 11.10 -13.53
N PRO A 204 -4.68 11.17 -14.69
CA PRO A 204 -3.50 12.01 -14.89
C PRO A 204 -3.80 13.49 -14.60
N GLU A 205 -2.80 14.25 -14.15
CA GLU A 205 -2.90 15.70 -13.93
C GLU A 205 -3.41 16.42 -15.20
N PRO A 206 -4.35 17.38 -15.09
CA PRO A 206 -4.87 18.01 -13.86
C PRO A 206 -6.03 17.27 -13.16
N GLY A 207 -6.18 15.97 -13.38
CA GLY A 207 -7.23 15.13 -12.77
C GLY A 207 -6.99 14.74 -11.31
N PRO A 208 -8.03 14.25 -10.61
CA PRO A 208 -7.91 13.82 -9.22
C PRO A 208 -6.98 12.61 -9.09
N ALA A 209 -5.84 12.77 -8.43
CA ALA A 209 -4.93 11.67 -8.13
C ALA A 209 -5.56 10.67 -7.16
N GLY A 210 -5.54 9.38 -7.51
CA GLY A 210 -6.00 8.30 -6.64
C GLY A 210 -4.95 7.89 -5.62
N ARG A 211 -5.38 7.12 -4.62
CA ARG A 211 -4.51 6.72 -3.50
C ARG A 211 -3.26 5.95 -3.96
N LEU A 212 -3.37 5.12 -5.02
CA LEU A 212 -2.23 4.33 -5.51
C LEU A 212 -1.23 5.25 -6.22
N ARG A 213 -1.70 6.21 -7.03
CA ARG A 213 -0.84 7.22 -7.68
C ARG A 213 -0.08 8.06 -6.64
N ARG A 214 -0.78 8.53 -5.60
CA ARG A 214 -0.13 9.26 -4.49
C ARG A 214 0.90 8.40 -3.77
N LEU A 215 0.58 7.15 -3.49
CA LEU A 215 1.51 6.23 -2.82
C LEU A 215 2.77 5.98 -3.66
N ILE A 216 2.66 5.87 -4.98
CA ILE A 216 3.82 5.72 -5.89
C ILE A 216 4.74 6.94 -5.76
N ALA A 217 4.19 8.15 -5.90
CA ALA A 217 4.95 9.39 -5.77
C ALA A 217 5.62 9.50 -4.39
N ARG A 218 4.94 9.07 -3.31
CA ARG A 218 5.49 9.06 -1.95
C ARG A 218 6.60 8.02 -1.78
N VAL A 219 6.50 6.85 -2.41
CA VAL A 219 7.57 5.84 -2.43
C VAL A 219 8.80 6.38 -3.14
N GLU A 220 8.63 6.99 -4.31
CA GLU A 220 9.72 7.60 -5.08
C GLU A 220 10.43 8.69 -4.27
N GLN A 221 9.68 9.64 -3.71
CA GLN A 221 10.24 10.72 -2.87
C GLN A 221 11.02 10.17 -1.67
N THR A 222 10.48 9.13 -1.01
CA THR A 222 11.13 8.50 0.14
C THR A 222 12.40 7.76 -0.28
N ALA A 223 12.37 7.05 -1.41
CA ALA A 223 13.51 6.34 -1.96
C ALA A 223 14.67 7.29 -2.28
N THR A 224 14.39 8.41 -2.96
CA THR A 224 15.36 9.47 -3.24
C THR A 224 15.93 10.06 -1.95
N ALA A 225 15.07 10.40 -0.98
CA ALA A 225 15.53 10.96 0.29
C ALA A 225 16.45 10.02 1.09
N ILE A 226 16.18 8.70 1.08
CA ILE A 226 17.05 7.69 1.70
C ILE A 226 18.37 7.56 0.93
N ALA A 227 18.32 7.58 -0.41
CA ALA A 227 19.52 7.50 -1.25
C ALA A 227 20.43 8.72 -1.04
N ASP A 228 19.88 9.94 -1.04
CA ASP A 228 20.64 11.17 -0.76
C ASP A 228 21.29 11.13 0.63
N TRP A 229 20.57 10.58 1.61
CA TRP A 229 21.11 10.40 2.96
C TRP A 229 22.28 9.42 2.99
N ALA A 230 22.21 8.34 2.19
CA ALA A 230 23.22 7.30 2.11
C ALA A 230 24.56 7.84 1.57
N GLU A 231 24.54 8.81 0.66
CA GLU A 231 25.76 9.42 0.11
C GLU A 231 26.55 10.21 1.16
N ALA A 232 25.87 10.72 2.20
CA ALA A 232 26.49 11.43 3.32
C ALA A 232 26.86 10.50 4.49
N GLU A 233 26.64 9.19 4.38
CA GLU A 233 26.82 8.23 5.48
C GLU A 233 27.88 7.18 5.13
N ALA A 234 28.89 7.04 5.99
CA ALA A 234 29.96 6.06 5.81
C ALA A 234 29.62 4.68 6.41
N GLY A 235 30.27 3.65 5.89
CA GLY A 235 30.19 2.27 6.41
C GLY A 235 28.84 1.59 6.18
N ASP A 236 28.54 0.60 7.02
CA ASP A 236 27.39 -0.30 6.85
C ASP A 236 26.04 0.45 6.83
N HIS A 237 25.90 1.53 7.59
CA HIS A 237 24.67 2.34 7.62
C HIS A 237 24.37 2.98 6.26
N GLY A 238 25.40 3.47 5.55
CA GLY A 238 25.27 3.99 4.19
C GLY A 238 24.90 2.88 3.19
N GLU A 239 25.47 1.68 3.33
CA GLU A 239 25.11 0.55 2.46
C GLU A 239 23.66 0.07 2.68
N ILE A 240 23.23 -0.01 3.94
CA ILE A 240 21.84 -0.32 4.32
C ILE A 240 20.87 0.70 3.70
N ALA A 241 21.15 1.99 3.86
CA ALA A 241 20.33 3.04 3.27
C ALA A 241 20.27 2.93 1.74
N ARG A 242 21.40 2.67 1.07
CA ARG A 242 21.44 2.50 -0.39
C ARG A 242 20.55 1.34 -0.84
N VAL A 243 20.55 0.21 -0.14
CA VAL A 243 19.67 -0.93 -0.44
C VAL A 243 18.19 -0.55 -0.23
N CYS A 244 17.84 0.15 0.84
CA CYS A 244 16.49 0.66 1.08
C CYS A 244 16.02 1.59 -0.06
N GLY A 245 16.85 2.57 -0.44
CA GLY A 245 16.56 3.50 -1.54
C GLY A 245 16.38 2.79 -2.87
N GLN A 246 17.27 1.85 -3.22
CA GLN A 246 17.18 1.06 -4.45
C GLN A 246 15.91 0.21 -4.51
N ALA A 247 15.52 -0.43 -3.40
CA ALA A 247 14.28 -1.19 -3.35
C ALA A 247 13.05 -0.31 -3.60
N GLY A 248 13.03 0.91 -3.06
CA GLY A 248 11.96 1.88 -3.25
C GLY A 248 11.89 2.41 -4.67
N ALA A 249 13.04 2.79 -5.23
CA ALA A 249 13.14 3.24 -6.62
C ALA A 249 12.64 2.16 -7.59
N LEU A 250 13.07 0.91 -7.39
CA LEU A 250 12.62 -0.20 -8.24
C LEU A 250 11.11 -0.45 -8.11
N ALA A 251 10.56 -0.38 -6.89
CA ALA A 251 9.11 -0.51 -6.70
C ALA A 251 8.34 0.62 -7.40
N ALA A 252 8.80 1.87 -7.28
CA ALA A 252 8.19 3.03 -7.95
C ALA A 252 8.23 2.89 -9.47
N THR A 253 9.41 2.62 -10.06
CA THR A 253 9.56 2.44 -11.52
C THR A 253 8.64 1.37 -12.08
N ARG A 254 8.48 0.23 -11.37
CA ARG A 254 7.57 -0.85 -11.80
C ARG A 254 6.10 -0.43 -11.67
N ALA A 255 5.79 0.40 -10.69
CA ALA A 255 4.44 0.89 -10.47
C ALA A 255 4.06 1.92 -11.56
N ASP A 256 4.95 2.84 -11.87
CA ASP A 256 4.75 3.83 -12.94
C ASP A 256 4.54 3.17 -14.30
N ALA A 257 5.29 2.10 -14.61
CA ALA A 257 5.08 1.36 -15.86
C ALA A 257 3.67 0.75 -15.96
N ILE A 258 3.10 0.27 -14.84
CA ILE A 258 1.72 -0.24 -14.82
C ILE A 258 0.74 0.93 -14.94
N LEU A 259 0.99 2.02 -14.22
CA LEU A 259 0.13 3.20 -14.20
C LEU A 259 0.06 3.89 -15.57
N ALA A 260 1.17 4.01 -16.29
CA ALA A 260 1.21 4.53 -17.66
C ALA A 260 0.32 3.69 -18.62
N GLY A 261 0.29 2.37 -18.43
CA GLY A 261 -0.60 1.49 -19.18
C GLY A 261 -2.09 1.64 -18.82
N VAL A 262 -2.40 2.08 -17.59
CA VAL A 262 -3.76 2.46 -17.18
C VAL A 262 -4.12 3.82 -17.79
N ASP A 263 -3.23 4.80 -17.70
CA ASP A 263 -3.44 6.17 -18.18
C ASP A 263 -3.74 6.17 -19.68
N HIS A 264 -2.97 5.42 -20.47
CA HIS A 264 -3.23 5.25 -21.90
C HIS A 264 -4.64 4.74 -22.23
N ARG A 265 -5.23 3.91 -21.35
CA ARG A 265 -6.61 3.39 -21.53
C ARG A 265 -7.67 4.39 -21.11
N LEU A 266 -7.37 5.21 -20.11
CA LEU A 266 -8.26 6.25 -19.62
C LEU A 266 -8.26 7.47 -20.56
N ASP A 267 -7.18 7.71 -21.29
CA ASP A 267 -7.10 8.78 -22.30
C ASP A 267 -7.94 8.47 -23.56
N ASP A 268 -8.12 7.19 -23.92
CA ASP A 268 -8.91 6.77 -25.08
C ASP A 268 -10.18 5.99 -24.66
N LEU A 269 -11.17 6.72 -24.15
CA LEU A 269 -12.37 6.13 -23.56
C LEU A 269 -13.24 5.35 -24.55
N ILE A 270 -13.32 5.77 -25.82
CA ILE A 270 -14.24 5.13 -26.77
C ILE A 270 -13.79 3.69 -27.09
N PRO A 271 -12.53 3.41 -27.45
CA PRO A 271 -12.02 2.05 -27.58
C PRO A 271 -12.09 1.25 -26.28
N THR A 272 -11.75 1.85 -25.14
CA THR A 272 -11.83 1.18 -23.82
C THR A 272 -13.26 0.73 -23.50
N LEU A 273 -14.25 1.61 -23.70
CA LEU A 273 -15.65 1.28 -23.51
C LEU A 273 -16.17 0.28 -24.53
N ARG A 274 -15.68 0.31 -25.78
CA ARG A 274 -16.03 -0.69 -26.80
C ARG A 274 -15.53 -2.08 -26.40
N ALA A 275 -14.29 -2.17 -25.92
CA ALA A 275 -13.64 -3.40 -25.47
C ALA A 275 -13.89 -3.73 -23.98
N TRP A 276 -14.90 -3.11 -23.36
CA TRP A 276 -15.10 -3.14 -21.91
C TRP A 276 -15.07 -4.53 -21.25
N PRO A 277 -15.70 -5.59 -21.82
CA PRO A 277 -15.62 -6.93 -21.23
C PRO A 277 -14.18 -7.46 -21.07
N ALA A 278 -13.27 -7.04 -21.95
CA ALA A 278 -11.86 -7.42 -21.89
C ALA A 278 -11.02 -6.43 -21.08
N ASP A 279 -11.35 -5.14 -21.09
CA ASP A 279 -10.56 -4.11 -20.41
C ASP A 279 -10.88 -3.98 -18.93
N LYS A 280 -12.11 -4.28 -18.50
CA LYS A 280 -12.45 -4.34 -17.07
C LYS A 280 -11.53 -5.27 -16.27
N PRO A 281 -11.38 -6.57 -16.61
CA PRO A 281 -10.50 -7.46 -15.85
C PRO A 281 -9.03 -7.03 -15.91
N ARG A 282 -8.59 -6.36 -16.98
CA ARG A 282 -7.22 -5.80 -17.08
C ARG A 282 -7.00 -4.65 -16.11
N LEU A 283 -7.97 -3.73 -15.99
CA LEU A 283 -7.90 -2.65 -15.00
C LEU A 283 -7.94 -3.20 -13.57
N ASP A 284 -8.80 -4.17 -13.30
CA ASP A 284 -8.85 -4.85 -12.00
C ASP A 284 -7.51 -5.56 -11.68
N GLN A 285 -6.89 -6.20 -12.66
CA GLN A 285 -5.58 -6.83 -12.51
C GLN A 285 -4.46 -5.79 -12.28
N ALA A 286 -4.48 -4.67 -13.00
CA ALA A 286 -3.53 -3.57 -12.80
C ALA A 286 -3.65 -2.99 -11.39
N ARG A 287 -4.89 -2.80 -10.91
CA ARG A 287 -5.22 -2.34 -9.55
C ARG A 287 -4.62 -3.25 -8.49
N LEU A 288 -4.92 -4.55 -8.61
CA LEU A 288 -4.44 -5.55 -7.69
C LEU A 288 -2.91 -5.67 -7.73
N ARG A 289 -2.29 -5.62 -8.91
CA ARG A 289 -0.83 -5.70 -9.06
C ARG A 289 -0.13 -4.49 -8.44
N LEU A 290 -0.67 -3.28 -8.63
CA LEU A 290 -0.16 -2.08 -7.98
C LEU A 290 -0.33 -2.15 -6.46
N ALA A 291 -1.49 -2.61 -5.99
CA ALA A 291 -1.72 -2.78 -4.56
C ALA A 291 -0.71 -3.75 -3.93
N TRP A 292 -0.41 -4.87 -4.59
CA TRP A 292 0.64 -5.80 -4.16
C TRP A 292 2.04 -5.19 -4.22
N LEU A 293 2.37 -4.47 -5.28
CA LEU A 293 3.68 -3.86 -5.45
C LEU A 293 3.99 -2.83 -4.34
N LEU A 294 2.97 -2.06 -3.95
CA LEU A 294 3.06 -0.98 -2.97
C LEU A 294 2.73 -1.41 -1.53
N ASP A 295 2.32 -2.66 -1.33
CA ASP A 295 1.99 -3.22 -0.04
C ASP A 295 3.21 -3.18 0.91
N GLY A 296 3.02 -2.67 2.13
CA GLY A 296 4.07 -2.50 3.13
C GLY A 296 4.86 -1.17 3.04
N TRP A 297 4.82 -0.44 1.93
CA TRP A 297 5.61 0.79 1.75
C TRP A 297 5.15 1.96 2.65
N ARG A 298 3.87 2.04 3.01
CA ARG A 298 3.36 3.07 3.95
C ARG A 298 4.14 3.07 5.26
N ARG A 299 4.51 1.89 5.77
CA ARG A 299 5.30 1.74 6.99
C ARG A 299 6.72 2.31 6.81
N VAL A 300 7.35 2.05 5.67
CA VAL A 300 8.68 2.58 5.32
C VAL A 300 8.66 4.10 5.24
N ILE A 301 7.66 4.66 4.54
CA ILE A 301 7.47 6.11 4.39
C ILE A 301 7.33 6.77 5.76
N VAL A 302 6.43 6.25 6.60
CA VAL A 302 6.20 6.80 7.94
C VAL A 302 7.46 6.71 8.81
N ALA A 303 8.13 5.56 8.82
CA ALA A 303 9.35 5.38 9.61
C ALA A 303 10.44 6.38 9.22
N TRP A 304 10.66 6.58 7.92
CA TRP A 304 11.68 7.49 7.43
C TRP A 304 11.31 8.96 7.67
N GLU A 305 10.11 9.38 7.28
CA GLU A 305 9.67 10.77 7.40
C GLU A 305 9.61 11.23 8.86
N THR A 306 9.29 10.33 9.80
CA THR A 306 9.32 10.64 11.23
C THR A 306 10.73 10.94 11.74
N ALA A 307 11.74 10.24 11.20
CA ALA A 307 13.14 10.41 11.59
C ALA A 307 13.87 11.46 10.75
N ARG A 308 13.30 11.85 9.60
CA ARG A 308 13.90 12.83 8.69
C ARG A 308 14.07 14.18 9.41
N GLY A 309 15.27 14.74 9.31
CA GLY A 309 15.62 15.98 10.01
C GLY A 309 15.97 15.83 11.51
N MET A 310 15.83 14.62 12.09
CA MET A 310 16.34 14.32 13.44
C MET A 310 17.86 14.08 13.44
N PRO A 311 18.54 14.02 14.60
CA PRO A 311 19.96 13.68 14.66
C PRO A 311 20.29 12.33 14.02
N ARG A 312 21.51 12.20 13.47
CA ARG A 312 21.99 11.00 12.74
C ARG A 312 21.75 9.67 13.48
N PRO A 313 22.00 9.53 14.79
CA PRO A 313 21.70 8.28 15.50
C PRO A 313 20.23 7.86 15.39
N VAL A 314 19.29 8.82 15.40
CA VAL A 314 17.85 8.53 15.29
C VAL A 314 17.49 8.07 13.87
N GLN A 315 18.10 8.69 12.85
CA GLN A 315 17.91 8.28 11.46
C GLN A 315 18.46 6.88 11.20
N ARG A 316 19.61 6.53 11.79
CA ARG A 316 20.15 5.16 11.78
C ARG A 316 19.18 4.17 12.45
N ALA A 317 18.61 4.51 13.61
CA ALA A 317 17.57 3.69 14.26
C ALA A 317 16.38 3.42 13.34
N ALA A 318 15.89 4.44 12.64
CA ALA A 318 14.77 4.30 11.71
C ALA A 318 15.13 3.35 10.56
N LEU A 319 16.35 3.43 10.01
CA LEU A 319 16.84 2.48 9.02
C LEU A 319 16.93 1.05 9.57
N GLY A 320 17.32 0.89 10.84
CA GLY A 320 17.30 -0.41 11.52
C GLY A 320 15.92 -1.02 11.66
N GLN A 321 14.86 -0.20 11.70
CA GLN A 321 13.47 -0.68 11.66
C GLN A 321 12.96 -0.92 10.24
N ILE A 322 13.35 -0.07 9.29
CA ILE A 322 12.93 -0.16 7.88
C ILE A 322 13.53 -1.39 7.22
N PHE A 323 14.84 -1.60 7.38
CA PHE A 323 15.61 -2.56 6.60
C PHE A 323 15.13 -4.01 6.77
N PRO A 324 14.82 -4.51 7.98
CA PRO A 324 14.28 -5.86 8.15
C PRO A 324 12.86 -6.04 7.59
N ALA A 325 12.09 -4.95 7.49
CA ALA A 325 10.70 -4.95 7.04
C ALA A 325 10.53 -4.48 5.58
N LEU A 326 11.65 -4.37 4.83
CA LEU A 326 11.67 -3.82 3.48
C LEU A 326 10.78 -4.65 2.52
N PRO A 327 9.82 -4.05 1.81
CA PRO A 327 8.93 -4.76 0.88
C PRO A 327 9.64 -5.19 -0.41
N LEU A 328 10.54 -6.17 -0.33
CA LEU A 328 11.27 -6.67 -1.48
C LEU A 328 10.33 -7.27 -2.53
N LEU A 329 10.69 -7.09 -3.81
CA LEU A 329 9.95 -7.68 -4.92
C LEU A 329 10.10 -9.20 -4.90
N PRO A 330 9.00 -9.97 -5.05
CA PRO A 330 9.09 -11.42 -5.29
C PRO A 330 9.75 -11.75 -6.63
N GLU A 331 10.22 -12.98 -6.80
CA GLU A 331 10.92 -13.43 -8.02
C GLU A 331 10.09 -13.23 -9.29
N LYS A 332 8.83 -13.67 -9.28
CA LYS A 332 7.93 -13.52 -10.44
C LYS A 332 7.58 -12.07 -10.78
N ALA A 333 7.79 -11.14 -9.86
CA ALA A 333 7.52 -9.71 -10.07
C ALA A 333 8.73 -8.97 -10.70
N ASP A 334 9.85 -9.66 -10.87
CA ASP A 334 11.14 -9.11 -11.32
C ASP A 334 11.75 -9.96 -12.44
N PRO A 335 11.10 -10.00 -13.62
CA PRO A 335 11.56 -10.84 -14.72
C PRO A 335 12.94 -10.42 -15.28
N SER A 336 13.40 -9.18 -15.06
CA SER A 336 14.73 -8.73 -15.47
C SER A 336 15.84 -9.08 -14.48
N GLY A 337 15.49 -9.51 -13.26
CA GLY A 337 16.45 -9.85 -12.22
C GLY A 337 17.14 -8.66 -11.55
N GLU A 338 16.70 -7.42 -11.81
CA GLU A 338 17.24 -6.21 -11.18
C GLU A 338 17.08 -6.24 -9.65
N ALA A 339 15.96 -6.76 -9.14
CA ALA A 339 15.75 -6.89 -7.70
C ALA A 339 16.51 -8.08 -7.08
N LEU A 340 17.11 -8.97 -7.89
CA LEU A 340 17.90 -10.09 -7.37
C LEU A 340 19.16 -9.58 -6.65
N ASP A 341 19.82 -8.57 -7.22
CA ASP A 341 20.99 -7.95 -6.63
C ASP A 341 20.65 -7.22 -5.31
N VAL A 342 19.56 -6.43 -5.31
CA VAL A 342 19.04 -5.77 -4.10
C VAL A 342 18.69 -6.79 -3.02
N SER A 343 17.99 -7.88 -3.37
CA SER A 343 17.63 -8.96 -2.44
C SER A 343 18.86 -9.72 -1.92
N GLY A 344 19.87 -9.90 -2.77
CA GLY A 344 21.13 -10.53 -2.41
C GLY A 344 21.95 -9.68 -1.43
N ARG A 345 22.09 -8.37 -1.69
CA ARG A 345 22.69 -7.41 -0.76
C ARG A 345 21.93 -7.36 0.56
N HIS A 346 20.60 -7.26 0.50
CA HIS A 346 19.74 -7.27 1.68
C HIS A 346 20.03 -8.47 2.58
N ARG A 347 20.02 -9.69 2.01
CA ARG A 347 20.31 -10.93 2.75
C ARG A 347 21.72 -10.96 3.34
N ARG A 348 22.72 -10.43 2.63
CA ARG A 348 24.10 -10.35 3.14
C ARG A 348 24.17 -9.43 4.35
N LEU A 349 23.66 -8.22 4.23
CA LEU A 349 23.71 -7.19 5.27
C LEU A 349 22.82 -7.51 6.47
N MET A 350 21.68 -8.21 6.29
CA MET A 350 20.79 -8.59 7.40
C MET A 350 21.52 -9.38 8.49
N ARG A 351 22.53 -10.19 8.14
CA ARG A 351 23.35 -10.93 9.12
C ARG A 351 24.23 -10.03 10.00
N HIS A 352 24.49 -8.81 9.56
CA HIS A 352 25.30 -7.81 10.25
C HIS A 352 24.41 -6.76 10.95
N CYS A 353 23.24 -6.45 10.39
CA CYS A 353 22.33 -5.40 10.85
C CYS A 353 21.84 -5.57 12.29
N CYS A 354 21.44 -6.78 12.72
CA CYS A 354 20.91 -6.96 14.07
C CYS A 354 21.91 -6.49 15.15
N ARG A 355 23.21 -6.69 14.93
CA ARG A 355 24.24 -6.24 15.89
C ARG A 355 24.50 -4.74 15.83
N LEU A 356 24.43 -4.14 14.64
CA LEU A 356 24.71 -2.71 14.43
C LEU A 356 23.69 -1.79 15.09
N PHE A 357 22.44 -2.24 15.24
CA PHE A 357 21.35 -1.44 15.82
C PHE A 357 21.10 -1.72 17.31
N ASP A 358 21.70 -2.76 17.88
CA ASP A 358 21.67 -3.04 19.33
C ASP A 358 22.63 -2.12 20.11
N GLU A 359 23.70 -1.63 19.46
CA GLU A 359 24.75 -0.78 20.05
C GLU A 359 24.45 0.73 19.92
N MET A 360 23.23 1.16 20.25
CA MET A 360 22.81 2.55 20.05
C MET A 360 23.02 3.47 21.28
N ASP A 361 23.85 4.49 21.10
CA ASP A 361 24.31 5.46 22.11
C ASP A 361 23.23 6.39 22.74
N ASN A 362 21.94 6.29 22.37
CA ASN A 362 20.90 7.17 22.94
C ASN A 362 19.50 6.51 23.02
N PRO A 363 19.23 5.70 24.07
CA PRO A 363 17.97 4.98 24.22
C PRO A 363 16.74 5.91 24.40
N ALA A 364 16.92 7.12 24.93
CA ALA A 364 15.83 8.06 25.12
C ALA A 364 15.31 8.63 23.79
N ALA A 365 16.22 8.98 22.87
CA ALA A 365 15.85 9.46 21.54
C ALA A 365 15.20 8.36 20.69
N VAL A 366 15.65 7.11 20.84
CA VAL A 366 15.05 5.94 20.17
C VAL A 366 13.65 5.64 20.70
N ALA A 367 13.45 5.69 22.02
CA ALA A 367 12.11 5.51 22.61
C ALA A 367 11.13 6.60 22.14
N GLU A 368 11.58 7.84 22.01
CA GLU A 368 10.75 8.93 21.47
C GLU A 368 10.43 8.73 19.99
N LEU A 369 11.40 8.28 19.18
CA LEU A 369 11.15 7.91 17.78
C LEU A 369 10.08 6.82 17.68
N ILE A 370 10.17 5.76 18.48
CA ILE A 370 9.19 4.66 18.47
C ILE A 370 7.79 5.21 18.79
N ARG A 371 7.64 6.04 19.82
CA ARG A 371 6.35 6.67 20.15
C ARG A 371 5.83 7.59 19.04
N ARG A 372 6.71 8.30 18.34
CA ARG A 372 6.32 9.13 17.19
C ARG A 372 5.90 8.29 16.00
N MET A 373 6.61 7.19 15.72
CA MET A 373 6.24 6.24 14.69
C MET A 373 4.91 5.54 15.00
N GLU A 374 4.67 5.18 16.25
CA GLU A 374 3.38 4.62 16.69
C GLU A 374 2.21 5.58 16.46
N ARG A 375 2.42 6.88 16.72
CA ARG A 375 1.42 7.92 16.40
C ARG A 375 1.28 8.12 14.90
N ALA A 376 2.39 8.26 14.17
CA ALA A 376 2.38 8.51 12.73
C ALA A 376 1.89 7.29 11.91
N LYS A 377 1.91 6.07 12.47
CA LYS A 377 1.26 4.89 11.86
C LYS A 377 -0.24 5.09 11.71
N LEU A 378 -0.88 5.87 12.58
CA LEU A 378 -2.30 6.21 12.45
C LEU A 378 -2.52 7.07 11.21
N ASP A 379 -1.68 8.09 11.01
CA ASP A 379 -1.73 9.02 9.87
C ASP A 379 -1.28 8.41 8.54
N ALA A 380 -0.70 7.20 8.56
CA ALA A 380 -0.17 6.52 7.39
C ALA A 380 -1.20 6.30 6.29
N GLU A 381 -2.49 6.25 6.61
CA GLU A 381 -3.60 6.09 5.66
C GLU A 381 -3.96 7.40 4.92
N LEU A 382 -3.46 8.55 5.38
CA LEU A 382 -3.66 9.85 4.73
C LEU A 382 -2.60 10.19 3.67
N LEU A 383 -1.53 9.38 3.57
CA LEU A 383 -0.53 9.44 2.50
C LEU A 383 -1.14 9.01 1.15
#